data_AF-A0A656JZ64-F1
#
_entry.id   AF-A0A656JZ64-F1
#
_cell.length_a   1.000
_cell.length_b   1.000
_cell.length_c   1.000
_cell.angle_alpha   90.00
_cell.angle_beta   90.00
_cell.angle_gamma   90.00
#
_symmetry.space_group_name_H-M   'P 1'
#
loop_
_entity.id
_entity.type
_entity.pdbx_description
1 polymer ?
#
loop_
_entity_poly.entity_id
_entity_poly.type
_entity_poly.pdbx_seq_one_letter_code
_entity_poly.pdbx_strand_id
1 'polypeptide(L)' 'MQGRDLRVTAQTGSGKTAAFVLPILNRLIGPAKVRVDIRAVILLPTRELAQQTLKEVERFSQFTFVKAGLITGGEDFKV' A
#
# COMPACT_ATOMS: atom_id res chain seq x y z
N MET A 1 5.85 0.22 -15.17
CA MET A 1 6.99 -0.11 -14.27
C MET A 1 7.50 -1.51 -14.56
N GLN A 2 8.80 -1.76 -14.46
CA GLN A 2 9.47 -2.99 -14.95
C GLN A 2 9.35 -4.22 -14.04
N GLY A 3 8.68 -4.11 -12.89
CA GLY A 3 8.42 -5.24 -11.98
C GLY A 3 9.68 -5.83 -11.33
N ARG A 4 10.74 -5.04 -11.17
CA ARG A 4 12.00 -5.43 -10.53
C ARG A 4 12.01 -5.06 -9.05
N ASP A 5 12.79 -5.81 -8.28
CA ASP A 5 13.08 -5.48 -6.89
C ASP A 5 13.91 -4.20 -6.81
N LEU A 6 13.68 -3.38 -5.80
CA LEU A 6 14.29 -2.07 -5.68
C LEU A 6 14.50 -1.66 -4.22
N ARG A 7 15.60 -0.97 -3.96
CA ARG A 7 15.88 -0.30 -2.69
C ARG A 7 15.83 1.21 -2.90
N VAL A 8 14.94 1.89 -2.17
CA VAL A 8 14.81 3.35 -2.19
C VAL A 8 15.42 3.95 -0.93
N THR A 9 16.26 4.97 -1.10
CA THR A 9 16.70 5.84 0.00
C THR A 9 16.43 7.29 -0.41
N ALA A 10 15.73 8.05 0.44
CA ALA A 10 15.49 9.47 0.20
C ALA A 10 15.20 10.18 1.53
N GLN A 11 15.17 11.51 1.50
CA GLN A 11 14.90 12.36 2.66
C GLN A 11 13.42 12.31 3.08
N THR A 12 13.09 12.65 4.32
CA THR A 12 11.68 12.80 4.74
C THR A 12 10.98 13.86 3.90
N GLY A 13 9.70 13.66 3.58
CA GLY A 13 8.93 14.58 2.72
C GLY A 13 9.16 14.42 1.21
N SER A 14 10.05 13.53 0.77
CA SER A 14 10.38 13.34 -0.65
C SER A 14 9.39 12.45 -1.44
N GLY A 15 8.20 12.15 -0.90
CA GLY A 15 7.20 11.33 -1.58
C GLY A 15 7.48 9.81 -1.63
N LYS A 16 8.32 9.26 -0.73
CA LYS A 16 8.64 7.81 -0.71
C LYS A 16 7.40 6.91 -0.67
N THR A 17 6.36 7.30 0.05
CA THR A 17 5.10 6.54 0.12
C THR A 17 4.46 6.41 -1.25
N ALA A 18 4.25 7.51 -1.96
CA ALA A 18 3.72 7.50 -3.32
C ALA A 18 4.63 6.69 -4.27
N ALA A 19 5.95 6.77 -4.08
CA ALA A 19 6.94 6.08 -4.91
C ALA A 19 6.83 4.55 -4.88
N PHE A 20 6.35 3.94 -3.79
CA PHE A 20 6.05 2.50 -3.75
C PHE A 20 4.55 2.18 -3.90
N VAL A 21 3.65 3.06 -3.47
CA VAL A 21 2.19 2.81 -3.54
C VAL A 21 1.65 2.92 -4.97
N LEU A 22 1.97 3.99 -5.71
CA LEU A 22 1.43 4.21 -7.05
C LEU A 22 1.81 3.07 -8.02
N PRO A 23 3.04 2.53 -8.00
CA PRO A 23 3.40 1.37 -8.80
C PRO A 23 2.60 0.11 -8.47
N ILE A 24 2.38 -0.15 -7.17
CA ILE A 24 1.59 -1.28 -6.70
C ILE A 24 0.17 -1.12 -7.24
N LEU A 25 -0.47 0.03 -7.03
CA LEU A 25 -1.82 0.31 -7.52
C LEU A 25 -1.92 0.15 -9.04
N ASN A 26 -0.98 0.73 -9.79
CA ASN A 26 -0.95 0.59 -11.25
C ASN A 26 -0.87 -0.89 -11.69
N ARG A 27 -0.12 -1.73 -10.97
CA ARG A 27 -0.07 -3.18 -11.23
C ARG A 27 -1.38 -3.90 -10.87
N LEU A 28 -2.04 -3.48 -9.79
CA LEU A 28 -3.29 -4.10 -9.31
C LEU A 28 -4.53 -3.70 -10.13
N ILE A 29 -4.52 -2.51 -10.74
CA ILE A 29 -5.59 -1.94 -11.57
C ILE A 29 -5.54 -2.41 -13.02
N GLY A 30 -4.35 -2.79 -13.51
CA GLY A 30 -4.15 -3.32 -14.87
C GLY A 30 -5.01 -4.56 -15.17
N PRO A 31 -4.86 -5.20 -16.35
CA PRO A 31 -5.75 -6.26 -16.87
C PRO A 31 -5.79 -7.58 -16.08
N ALA A 32 -5.36 -7.56 -14.82
CA ALA A 32 -5.55 -8.65 -13.87
C ALA A 32 -7.05 -8.99 -13.73
N LYS A 33 -7.35 -10.29 -13.79
CA LYS A 33 -8.69 -10.81 -13.45
C LYS A 33 -9.10 -10.26 -12.09
N VAL A 34 -10.33 -9.79 -11.99
CA VAL A 34 -10.93 -9.40 -10.70
C VAL A 34 -10.81 -10.62 -9.78
N ARG A 35 -9.89 -10.54 -8.83
CA ARG A 35 -9.67 -11.54 -7.78
C ARG A 35 -9.85 -10.84 -6.45
N VAL A 36 -10.61 -11.48 -5.57
CA VAL A 36 -10.78 -11.06 -4.18
C VAL A 36 -9.74 -11.82 -3.36
N ASP A 37 -8.48 -11.45 -3.53
CA ASP A 37 -7.32 -12.02 -2.84
C ASP A 37 -6.38 -10.91 -2.32
N ILE A 38 -5.52 -11.26 -1.35
CA ILE A 38 -4.46 -10.37 -0.88
C ILE A 38 -3.35 -10.36 -1.93
N ARG A 39 -3.16 -9.22 -2.60
CA ARG A 39 -2.22 -9.09 -3.74
C ARG A 39 -0.96 -8.29 -3.43
N ALA A 40 -0.89 -7.63 -2.27
CA ALA A 40 0.27 -6.86 -1.83
C ALA A 40 0.32 -6.78 -0.30
N VAL A 41 1.53 -6.72 0.26
CA VAL A 41 1.79 -6.52 1.69
C VAL A 41 2.80 -5.39 1.85
N ILE A 42 2.49 -4.43 2.72
CA ILE A 42 3.39 -3.32 3.10
C ILE A 42 3.74 -3.54 4.56
N LEU A 43 5.02 -3.75 4.87
CA LEU A 43 5.52 -3.93 6.23
C LEU A 43 6.08 -2.62 6.76
N LEU A 44 5.65 -2.23 7.96
CA LEU A 44 6.02 -0.97 8.58
C LEU A 44 6.42 -1.20 10.05
N PRO A 45 7.41 -0.47 10.56
CA PRO A 45 7.99 -0.72 11.88
C PRO A 45 7.10 -0.30 13.07
N THR A 46 6.13 0.60 12.85
CA THR A 46 5.27 1.11 13.93
C THR A 46 3.81 1.20 13.52
N ARG A 47 2.90 1.18 14.50
CA ARG A 47 1.45 1.25 14.29
C ARG A 47 1.04 2.58 13.69
N GLU A 48 1.62 3.66 14.17
CA GLU A 48 1.34 5.03 13.75
C GLU A 48 1.73 5.22 12.28
N LEU A 49 2.89 4.70 11.89
CA LEU A 49 3.34 4.76 10.50
C LEU A 49 2.46 3.88 9.59
N ALA A 50 1.98 2.74 10.09
CA ALA A 50 1.05 1.90 9.37
C ALA A 50 -0.31 2.57 9.14
N GLN A 51 -0.87 3.23 10.16
CA GLN A 51 -2.10 4.02 10.04
C GLN A 51 -1.93 5.20 9.08
N GLN A 52 -0.82 5.93 9.16
CA GLN A 52 -0.51 7.03 8.23
C GLN A 52 -0.39 6.53 6.79
N THR A 53 0.29 5.40 6.59
CA THR A 53 0.46 4.81 5.26
C THR A 53 -0.87 4.30 4.70
N LEU A 54 -1.73 3.69 5.52
CA LEU A 54 -3.06 3.25 5.09
C LEU A 54 -3.88 4.42 4.52
N LYS A 55 -3.90 5.57 5.21
CA LYS A 55 -4.60 6.77 4.73
C LYS A 55 -4.10 7.24 3.36
N GLU A 56 -2.79 7.19 3.13
CA GLU A 56 -2.22 7.52 1.82
C GLU A 56 -2.58 6.48 0.75
N VAL A 57 -2.59 5.19 1.09
CA VAL A 57 -3.03 4.13 0.18
C VAL A 57 -4.49 4.33 -0.22
N GLU A 58 -5.38 4.56 0.75
CA GLU A 58 -6.81 4.84 0.52
C GLU A 58 -7.00 6.10 -0.33
N ARG A 59 -6.25 7.16 -0.04
CA ARG A 59 -6.26 8.40 -0.83
C ARG A 59 -5.89 8.15 -2.29
N PHE A 60 -4.83 7.38 -2.55
CA PHE A 60 -4.39 7.08 -3.91
C PHE A 60 -5.30 6.06 -4.62
N SER A 61 -6.00 5.20 -3.88
CA SER A 61 -6.88 4.17 -4.45
C SER A 61 -8.36 4.57 -4.53
N GLN A 62 -8.73 5.79 -4.10
CA GLN A 62 -10.12 6.23 -3.92
C GLN A 62 -11.03 6.10 -5.17
N PHE A 63 -10.45 6.14 -6.38
CA PHE A 63 -11.18 5.99 -7.64
C PHE A 63 -10.93 4.64 -8.32
N THR A 64 -10.64 3.61 -7.53
CA THR A 64 -10.25 2.29 -8.01
C THR A 64 -11.01 1.21 -7.24
N PHE A 65 -11.01 -0.02 -7.77
CA PHE A 65 -11.59 -1.18 -7.08
C PHE A 65 -10.65 -1.78 -6.01
N VAL A 66 -9.46 -1.22 -5.82
CA VAL A 66 -8.47 -1.73 -4.87
C VAL A 66 -8.85 -1.29 -3.46
N LYS A 67 -9.02 -2.26 -2.56
CA LYS A 67 -9.20 -2.03 -1.12
C LYS A 67 -7.90 -2.36 -0.39
N ALA A 68 -7.65 -1.64 0.70
CA ALA A 68 -6.55 -1.89 1.62
C ALA A 68 -7.11 -2.13 3.03
N GLY A 69 -6.38 -2.87 3.83
CA GLY A 69 -6.70 -3.12 5.24
C GLY A 69 -5.43 -3.02 6.07
N LEU A 70 -5.61 -2.88 7.39
CA LEU A 70 -4.53 -2.73 8.34
C LEU A 70 -4.59 -3.85 9.37
N ILE A 71 -3.43 -4.49 9.61
CA ILE A 71 -3.26 -5.50 10.65
C ILE A 71 -2.18 -5.00 11.60
N THR A 72 -2.52 -4.79 12.86
CA THR A 72 -1.59 -4.39 13.92
C THR A 72 -1.90 -5.12 15.23
N GLY A 73 -0.87 -5.42 16.02
CA GLY A 73 -1.08 -5.96 17.38
C GLY A 73 -1.54 -4.90 18.38
N GLY A 74 -2.17 -5.35 19.48
CA GLY A 74 -2.63 -4.47 20.57
C GLY A 74 -4.01 -3.85 20.36
N GLU A 75 -4.76 -4.31 19.35
CA GLU A 75 -6.19 -4.08 19.14
C GLU A 75 -6.83 -5.41 18.76
N ASP A 76 -8.11 -5.57 19.07
CA ASP A 76 -8.88 -6.72 18.59
C ASP A 76 -8.92 -6.72 17.06
N PHE A 77 -8.74 -7.90 16.47
CA PHE A 77 -8.85 -8.05 15.03
C PHE A 77 -10.30 -7.78 14.59
N LYS A 78 -10.52 -6.63 13.97
CA LYS A 78 -11.83 -6.27 13.40
C LYS A 78 -11.90 -6.79 11.96
N VAL A 79 -12.78 -7.76 11.75
CA VAL A 79 -13.17 -8.29 10.43
C VAL A 79 -14.20 -7.37 9.79
#